data_AF-A0AAU9K0R1-F1
#
_entry.id   AF-A0AAU9K0R1-F1
#
_cell.length_a   1.000
_cell.length_b   1.000
_cell.length_c   1.000
_cell.angle_alpha   90.00
_cell.angle_beta   90.00
_cell.angle_gamma   90.00
#
_symmetry.space_group_name_H-M   'P 1'
#
loop_
_entity.id
_entity.type
_entity.pdbx_description
1 polymer ?
#
loop_
_entity_poly.entity_id
_entity_poly.type
_entity_poly.pdbx_seq_one_letter_code
_entity_poly.pdbx_strand_id
1 'polypeptide(L)'
;MDRYQLATSLLGLWDEKTWMPIFRGPRYRRYQSIDKMMDLIEIAGKSAPVFPVEAVLLNPMDDEWDDQMTYININYGWIWSHVFVHLGLPLSVYIYNHNLIHYNVHYRALKWFLPLVMVWQFEKCYKYYRTQLTKGILFDEYVQARADELIAQREHLLHTEQVKKYLTWQIDYKETLNKIKREQTNNHASDFKQAELALQSFINRWVDPAVGIKYPLAGPRYQWGGF
;
A
#
# COMPACT_ATOMS: atom_id res chain seq x y z
N MET A 1 -8.73 7.23 -22.05
CA MET A 1 -10.12 6.76 -21.85
C MET A 1 -10.18 6.24 -20.43
N ASP A 2 -10.53 7.12 -19.50
CA ASP A 2 -10.26 6.93 -18.07
C ASP A 2 -11.17 5.88 -17.41
N ARG A 3 -12.21 5.43 -18.13
CA ARG A 3 -13.23 4.48 -17.66
C ARG A 3 -13.43 3.33 -18.63
N TYR A 4 -12.34 2.75 -19.10
CA TYR A 4 -12.35 1.70 -20.11
C TYR A 4 -13.23 0.50 -19.73
N GLN A 5 -13.01 -0.09 -18.54
CA GLN A 5 -13.74 -1.29 -18.13
C GLN A 5 -15.26 -1.05 -18.04
N LEU A 6 -15.66 0.09 -17.47
CA LEU A 6 -17.06 0.47 -17.34
C LEU A 6 -17.71 0.74 -18.71
N ALA A 7 -17.00 1.42 -19.61
CA ALA A 7 -17.46 1.60 -20.98
C ALA A 7 -17.61 0.25 -21.70
N THR A 8 -16.65 -0.67 -21.54
CA THR A 8 -16.75 -1.99 -22.18
C THR A 8 -17.89 -2.85 -21.64
N SER A 9 -18.19 -2.75 -20.34
CA SER A 9 -19.29 -3.48 -19.72
C SER A 9 -20.66 -2.91 -20.13
N LEU A 10 -20.83 -1.59 -20.13
CA LEU A 10 -22.07 -0.96 -20.61
C LEU A 10 -22.31 -1.20 -22.11
N LEU A 11 -21.23 -1.21 -22.91
CA LEU A 11 -21.33 -1.58 -24.32
C LEU A 11 -21.67 -3.06 -24.51
N GLY A 12 -21.60 -3.91 -23.48
CA GLY A 12 -21.91 -5.33 -23.57
C GLY A 12 -20.88 -6.12 -24.38
N LEU A 13 -19.64 -5.65 -24.47
CA LEU A 13 -18.56 -6.33 -25.22
C LEU A 13 -18.19 -7.70 -24.63
N TRP A 14 -18.55 -7.92 -23.37
CA TRP A 14 -18.30 -9.17 -22.63
C TRP A 14 -19.45 -10.17 -22.73
N ASP A 15 -20.60 -9.77 -23.29
CA ASP A 15 -21.78 -10.63 -23.40
C ASP A 15 -21.91 -11.18 -24.82
N GLU A 16 -21.99 -12.51 -24.93
CA GLU A 16 -22.18 -13.23 -26.20
C GLU A 16 -23.47 -12.82 -26.93
N LYS A 17 -24.45 -12.28 -26.18
CA LYS A 17 -25.74 -11.85 -26.74
C LYS A 17 -25.71 -10.47 -27.37
N THR A 18 -24.70 -9.64 -27.08
CA THR A 18 -24.72 -8.21 -27.38
C THR A 18 -23.63 -7.78 -28.36
N TRP A 19 -23.70 -8.23 -29.60
CA TRP A 19 -22.74 -7.89 -30.66
C TRP A 19 -22.69 -6.39 -30.98
N MET A 20 -21.49 -5.87 -31.24
CA MET A 20 -21.33 -4.48 -31.70
C MET A 20 -21.78 -4.35 -33.16
N PRO A 21 -22.50 -3.27 -33.54
CA PRO A 21 -22.91 -3.11 -34.93
C PRO A 21 -21.72 -3.05 -35.89
N ILE A 22 -21.83 -3.77 -37.00
CA ILE A 22 -20.79 -3.82 -38.04
C ILE A 22 -20.65 -2.45 -38.74
N PHE A 23 -21.75 -1.73 -38.90
CA PHE A 23 -21.77 -0.43 -39.56
C PHE A 23 -21.37 0.71 -38.63
N ARG A 24 -20.61 1.67 -39.19
CA ARG A 24 -20.07 2.83 -38.46
C ARG A 24 -21.16 3.71 -37.81
N GLY A 25 -22.28 3.95 -38.51
CA GLY A 25 -23.37 4.81 -38.03
C GLY A 25 -24.00 4.29 -36.73
N PRO A 26 -24.60 3.09 -36.71
CA PRO A 26 -25.16 2.49 -35.50
C PRO A 26 -24.13 2.27 -34.39
N ARG A 27 -22.88 1.96 -34.75
CA ARG A 27 -21.78 1.83 -33.78
C ARG A 27 -21.50 3.14 -33.06
N TYR A 28 -21.48 4.26 -33.77
CA TYR A 28 -21.27 5.57 -33.17
C TYR A 28 -22.42 5.96 -32.23
N ARG A 29 -23.67 5.67 -32.61
CA ARG A 29 -24.85 5.87 -31.74
C ARG A 29 -24.76 5.04 -30.46
N ARG A 30 -24.23 3.81 -30.55
CA ARG A 30 -24.02 2.95 -29.38
C ARG A 30 -22.95 3.51 -28.43
N TYR A 31 -21.90 4.16 -28.94
CA TYR A 31 -20.96 4.88 -28.09
C TYR A 31 -21.64 6.06 -27.38
N GLN A 32 -22.48 6.82 -28.08
CA GLN A 32 -23.22 7.93 -27.47
C GLN A 32 -24.30 7.48 -26.48
N SER A 33 -24.84 6.27 -26.63
CA SER A 33 -25.90 5.78 -25.74
C SER A 33 -25.46 5.55 -24.30
N ILE A 34 -24.15 5.41 -24.05
CA ILE A 34 -23.62 5.15 -22.71
C ILE A 34 -23.24 6.43 -21.97
N ASP A 35 -23.05 7.57 -22.65
CA ASP A 35 -22.51 8.81 -22.08
C ASP A 35 -23.27 9.23 -20.80
N LYS A 36 -24.61 9.24 -20.85
CA LYS A 36 -25.44 9.59 -19.70
C LYS A 36 -25.29 8.62 -18.52
N MET A 37 -25.11 7.33 -18.79
CA MET A 37 -24.86 6.33 -17.74
C MET A 37 -23.47 6.49 -17.13
N MET A 38 -22.46 6.85 -17.94
CA MET A 38 -21.11 7.15 -17.46
C MET A 38 -21.13 8.33 -16.47
N ASP A 39 -21.89 9.38 -16.79
CA ASP A 39 -22.04 10.57 -15.95
C ASP A 39 -22.79 10.24 -14.64
N LEU A 40 -23.90 9.50 -14.73
CA LEU A 40 -24.68 9.11 -13.55
C LEU A 40 -23.88 8.22 -12.59
N ILE A 41 -23.09 7.27 -13.10
CA ILE A 41 -22.26 6.41 -12.25
C ILE A 41 -21.13 7.22 -11.60
N GLU A 42 -20.56 8.21 -12.28
CA GLU A 42 -19.59 9.10 -11.68
C GLU A 42 -20.18 9.96 -10.57
N ILE A 43 -21.35 10.56 -10.81
CA ILE A 43 -22.07 11.36 -9.80
C ILE A 43 -22.43 10.47 -8.61
N ALA A 44 -22.90 9.24 -8.86
CA ALA A 44 -23.17 8.26 -7.82
C ALA A 44 -21.91 7.95 -7.02
N GLY A 45 -20.76 7.66 -7.65
CA GLY A 45 -19.51 7.39 -6.94
C GLY A 45 -19.01 8.58 -6.10
N LYS A 46 -19.25 9.82 -6.56
CA LYS A 46 -18.90 11.06 -5.82
C LYS A 46 -19.84 11.38 -4.65
N SER A 47 -20.97 10.67 -4.51
CA SER A 47 -21.93 10.86 -3.41
C SER A 47 -21.53 10.17 -2.10
N ALA A 48 -20.37 9.52 -2.06
CA ALA A 48 -19.90 8.79 -0.89
C ALA A 48 -19.81 9.70 0.35
N PRO A 49 -20.32 9.27 1.52
CA PRO A 49 -20.12 10.00 2.76
C PRO A 49 -18.64 9.97 3.17
N VAL A 50 -18.21 10.96 3.96
CA VAL A 50 -16.84 11.04 4.47
C VAL A 50 -16.55 9.87 5.41
N PHE A 51 -15.47 9.15 5.13
CA PHE A 51 -14.93 8.11 6.01
C PHE A 51 -13.83 8.70 6.91
N PRO A 52 -13.79 8.37 8.22
CA PRO A 52 -12.71 8.81 9.10
C PRO A 52 -11.40 8.13 8.71
N VAL A 53 -10.54 8.85 7.97
CA VAL A 53 -9.24 8.34 7.49
C VAL A 53 -8.34 7.92 8.65
N GLU A 54 -8.45 8.60 9.79
CA GLU A 54 -7.71 8.33 11.03
C GLU A 54 -7.99 6.94 11.63
N ALA A 55 -9.11 6.30 11.25
CA ALA A 55 -9.42 4.94 11.69
C ALA A 55 -8.56 3.87 11.00
N VAL A 56 -7.98 4.19 9.84
CA VAL A 56 -7.17 3.24 9.04
C VAL A 56 -5.73 3.72 8.91
N LEU A 57 -5.52 5.02 8.82
CA LEU A 57 -4.22 5.63 8.61
C LEU A 57 -3.84 6.51 9.79
N LEU A 58 -2.62 6.33 10.30
CA LEU A 58 -2.04 7.18 11.33
C LEU A 58 -1.77 8.57 10.73
N ASN A 59 -1.92 9.62 11.54
CA ASN A 59 -1.65 10.97 11.08
C ASN A 59 -0.13 11.13 10.90
N PRO A 60 0.38 11.44 9.69
CA PRO A 60 1.81 11.58 9.47
C PRO A 60 2.40 12.85 10.08
N MET A 61 1.57 13.82 10.50
CA MET A 61 1.98 15.08 11.12
C MET A 61 1.87 15.04 12.67
N ASP A 62 1.77 13.85 13.25
CA ASP A 62 1.78 13.67 14.70
C ASP A 62 3.22 13.82 15.22
N ASP A 63 3.40 14.54 16.33
CA ASP A 63 4.71 14.78 16.97
C ASP A 63 5.41 13.46 17.34
N GLU A 64 4.66 12.36 17.47
CA GLU A 64 5.21 11.01 17.69
C GLU A 64 6.20 10.59 16.58
N TRP A 65 6.01 11.04 15.34
CA TRP A 65 6.83 10.63 14.19
C TRP A 65 8.05 11.53 13.94
N ASP A 66 8.31 12.51 14.80
CA ASP A 66 9.45 13.42 14.69
C ASP A 66 10.79 12.79 15.11
N ASP A 67 10.80 11.52 15.51
CA ASP A 67 12.00 10.79 15.94
C ASP A 67 13.00 10.51 14.80
N GLN A 68 12.60 10.70 13.54
CA GLN A 68 13.39 10.45 12.33
C GLN A 68 14.09 9.09 12.34
N MET A 69 13.42 8.06 12.87
CA MET A 69 14.00 6.74 13.00
C MET A 69 14.34 6.11 11.63
N THR A 70 15.56 5.60 11.51
CA THR A 70 16.03 4.92 10.28
C THR A 70 15.86 3.40 10.38
N TYR A 71 15.60 2.75 9.25
CA TYR A 71 15.58 1.28 9.20
C TYR A 71 16.94 0.68 9.56
N ILE A 72 16.91 -0.25 10.53
CA ILE A 72 18.10 -0.97 10.97
C ILE A 72 18.34 -2.15 10.03
N ASN A 73 19.36 -2.02 9.19
CA ASN A 73 19.79 -3.08 8.30
C ASN A 73 21.09 -3.71 8.77
N ILE A 74 21.12 -5.04 8.80
CA ILE A 74 22.34 -5.80 9.08
C ILE A 74 23.21 -5.77 7.81
N ASN A 75 24.42 -5.22 7.93
CA ASN A 75 25.33 -5.13 6.80
C ASN A 75 26.14 -6.43 6.65
N TYR A 76 25.50 -7.45 6.07
CA TYR A 76 26.14 -8.74 5.81
C TYR A 76 27.35 -8.61 4.88
N GLY A 77 27.29 -7.73 3.87
CA GLY A 77 28.39 -7.55 2.93
C GLY A 77 29.68 -7.10 3.61
N TRP A 78 29.58 -6.10 4.50
CA TRP A 78 30.71 -5.62 5.30
C TRP A 78 31.23 -6.72 6.25
N ILE A 79 30.35 -7.45 6.92
CA ILE A 79 30.75 -8.51 7.86
C ILE A 79 31.50 -9.62 7.13
N TRP A 80 30.95 -10.13 6.03
CA TRP A 80 31.57 -11.20 5.26
C TRP A 80 32.90 -10.78 4.66
N SER A 81 33.00 -9.55 4.12
CA SER A 81 34.26 -9.06 3.57
C SER A 81 35.33 -8.92 4.64
N HIS A 82 34.99 -8.42 5.83
CA HIS A 82 35.94 -8.23 6.93
C HIS A 82 36.38 -9.56 7.54
N VAL A 83 35.46 -10.51 7.71
CA VAL A 83 35.80 -11.88 8.16
C VAL A 83 36.70 -12.55 7.12
N PHE A 84 36.38 -12.47 5.82
CA PHE A 84 37.21 -13.07 4.80
C PHE A 84 38.63 -12.47 4.75
N VAL A 85 38.74 -11.13 4.75
CA VAL A 85 40.03 -10.45 4.63
C VAL A 85 40.88 -10.55 5.90
N HIS A 86 40.29 -10.42 7.09
CA HIS A 86 41.05 -10.36 8.34
C HIS A 86 41.18 -11.69 9.08
N LEU A 87 40.28 -12.65 8.84
CA LEU A 87 40.37 -14.01 9.41
C LEU A 87 40.67 -15.05 8.35
N GLY A 88 39.96 -15.04 7.21
CA GLY A 88 40.11 -16.07 6.17
C GLY A 88 41.49 -16.08 5.52
N LEU A 89 41.93 -14.94 4.99
CA LEU A 89 43.23 -14.84 4.30
C LEU A 89 44.44 -15.09 5.21
N PRO A 90 44.55 -14.52 6.42
CA PRO A 90 45.73 -14.77 7.24
C PRO A 90 45.76 -16.22 7.76
N LEU A 91 44.59 -16.84 7.97
CA LEU A 91 44.51 -18.25 8.36
C LEU A 91 44.93 -19.17 7.21
N SER A 92 44.51 -18.88 5.97
CA SER A 92 44.94 -19.67 4.81
C SER A 92 46.46 -19.56 4.56
N VAL A 93 47.03 -18.37 4.71
CA VAL A 93 48.49 -18.14 4.61
C VAL A 93 49.22 -18.87 5.74
N TYR A 94 48.68 -18.87 6.96
CA TYR A 94 49.26 -19.59 8.09
C TYR A 94 49.27 -21.10 7.88
N ILE A 95 48.16 -21.66 7.39
CA ILE A 95 48.04 -23.10 7.09
C ILE A 95 48.96 -23.49 5.94
N TYR A 96 48.98 -22.71 4.86
CA TYR A 96 49.85 -22.98 3.71
C TYR A 96 51.34 -22.99 4.08
N ASN A 97 51.75 -22.06 4.95
CA ASN A 97 53.14 -21.94 5.40
C ASN A 97 53.40 -22.63 6.75
N HIS A 98 52.54 -23.56 7.18
CA HIS A 98 52.57 -24.15 8.51
C HIS A 98 53.96 -24.70 8.88
N ASN A 99 54.62 -25.42 7.97
CA ASN A 99 55.94 -26.00 8.20
C ASN A 99 57.00 -24.91 8.47
N LEU A 100 56.99 -23.83 7.71
CA LEU A 100 57.95 -22.75 7.88
C LEU A 100 57.71 -22.00 9.20
N ILE A 101 56.45 -21.74 9.56
CA ILE A 101 56.10 -20.97 10.76
C ILE A 101 56.30 -21.80 12.05
N HIS A 102 56.06 -23.11 12.04
CA HIS A 102 56.16 -23.95 13.23
C HIS A 102 57.59 -24.36 13.59
N TYR A 103 58.44 -24.61 12.59
CA TYR A 103 59.79 -25.15 12.82
C TYR A 103 60.88 -24.06 12.82
N ASN A 104 60.67 -22.92 12.16
CA ASN A 104 61.66 -21.85 12.12
C ASN A 104 61.52 -20.89 13.32
N VAL A 105 62.62 -20.71 14.07
CA VAL A 105 62.68 -19.85 15.25
C VAL A 105 62.38 -18.38 14.93
N HIS A 106 62.73 -17.91 13.74
CA HIS A 106 62.50 -16.52 13.33
C HIS A 106 61.01 -16.13 13.28
N TYR A 107 60.11 -17.09 13.08
CA TYR A 107 58.65 -16.86 13.01
C TYR A 107 57.91 -17.18 14.32
N ARG A 108 58.65 -17.39 15.42
CA ARG A 108 58.07 -17.69 16.74
C ARG A 108 57.03 -16.65 17.17
N ALA A 109 57.30 -15.36 16.97
CA ALA A 109 56.35 -14.30 17.33
C ALA A 109 55.01 -14.45 16.59
N LEU A 110 55.05 -14.70 15.28
CA LEU A 110 53.85 -14.90 14.47
C LEU A 110 53.03 -16.10 14.98
N LYS A 111 53.67 -17.22 15.29
CA LYS A 111 53.02 -18.42 15.84
C LYS A 111 52.24 -18.14 17.14
N TRP A 112 52.78 -17.33 18.04
CA TRP A 112 52.15 -17.04 19.33
C TRP A 112 51.12 -15.90 19.27
N PHE A 113 51.40 -14.85 18.50
CA PHE A 113 50.55 -13.65 18.48
C PHE A 113 49.43 -13.72 17.44
N LEU A 114 49.58 -14.46 16.35
CA LEU A 114 48.54 -14.60 15.34
C LEU A 114 47.19 -15.06 15.93
N PRO A 115 47.10 -16.13 16.75
CA PRO A 115 45.80 -16.54 17.31
C PRO A 115 45.15 -15.45 18.18
N LEU A 116 45.94 -14.66 18.91
CA LEU A 116 45.42 -13.53 19.71
C LEU A 116 44.83 -12.43 18.81
N VAL A 117 45.54 -12.08 17.73
CA VAL A 117 45.04 -11.11 16.75
C VAL A 117 43.77 -11.61 16.07
N MET A 118 43.70 -12.91 15.75
CA MET A 118 42.50 -13.51 15.15
C MET A 118 41.29 -13.47 16.09
N VAL A 119 41.46 -13.82 17.37
CA VAL A 119 40.38 -13.74 18.36
C VAL A 119 39.88 -12.30 18.50
N TRP A 120 40.80 -11.33 18.56
CA TRP A 120 40.42 -9.91 18.65
C TRP A 120 39.64 -9.42 17.42
N GLN A 121 40.06 -9.82 16.21
CA GLN A 121 39.33 -9.46 14.98
C GLN A 121 37.97 -10.16 14.88
N PHE A 122 37.88 -11.41 15.32
CA PHE A 122 36.61 -12.13 15.41
C PHE A 122 35.66 -11.45 16.40
N GLU A 123 36.15 -11.08 17.58
CA GLU A 123 35.36 -10.38 18.59
C GLU A 123 34.80 -9.06 18.05
N LYS A 124 35.62 -8.27 17.33
CA LYS A 124 35.18 -7.01 16.71
C LYS A 124 34.05 -7.24 15.69
N CYS A 125 34.19 -8.22 14.80
CA CYS A 125 33.17 -8.55 13.79
C CYS A 125 31.89 -9.07 14.45
N TYR A 126 32.04 -9.97 15.43
CA TYR A 126 30.91 -10.58 16.14
C TYR A 126 30.13 -9.56 16.97
N LYS A 127 30.82 -8.67 17.70
CA LYS A 127 30.18 -7.58 18.44
C LYS A 127 29.39 -6.66 17.52
N TYR A 128 29.96 -6.27 16.39
CA TYR A 128 29.26 -5.44 15.40
C TYR A 128 27.98 -6.12 14.90
N TYR A 129 28.08 -7.38 14.47
CA TYR A 129 26.92 -8.17 14.04
C TYR A 129 25.86 -8.28 15.15
N ARG A 130 26.28 -8.66 16.37
CA ARG A 130 25.39 -8.85 17.51
C ARG A 130 24.65 -7.57 17.87
N THR A 131 25.34 -6.42 17.88
CA THR A 131 24.70 -5.13 18.13
C THR A 131 23.68 -4.78 17.05
N GLN A 132 23.97 -5.02 15.77
CA GLN A 132 23.00 -4.77 14.70
C GLN A 132 21.77 -5.68 14.80
N LEU A 133 22.00 -6.97 15.08
CA LEU A 133 20.92 -7.94 15.27
C LEU A 133 20.03 -7.55 16.45
N THR A 134 20.61 -7.22 17.60
CA THR A 134 19.85 -6.81 18.78
C THR A 134 19.07 -5.52 18.53
N LYS A 135 19.64 -4.54 17.82
CA LYS A 135 18.90 -3.33 17.43
C LYS A 135 17.69 -3.66 16.54
N GLY A 136 17.86 -4.55 15.56
CA GLY A 136 16.76 -4.99 14.69
C GLY A 136 15.63 -5.66 15.48
N ILE A 137 15.97 -6.58 16.38
CA ILE A 137 14.98 -7.26 17.23
C ILE A 137 14.22 -6.26 18.10
N LEU A 138 14.91 -5.34 18.77
CA LEU A 138 14.28 -4.32 19.61
C LEU A 138 13.35 -3.41 18.81
N PHE A 139 13.72 -3.09 17.57
CA PHE A 139 12.88 -2.28 16.68
C PHE A 139 11.62 -3.03 16.28
N ASP A 140 11.74 -4.31 15.87
CA ASP A 140 10.59 -5.12 15.49
C ASP A 140 9.62 -5.33 16.66
N GLU A 141 10.16 -5.63 17.85
CA GLU A 141 9.35 -5.78 19.08
C GLU A 141 8.64 -4.47 19.45
N TYR A 142 9.34 -3.33 19.36
CA TYR A 142 8.75 -2.02 19.64
C TYR A 142 7.63 -1.67 18.67
N VAL A 143 7.84 -1.85 17.36
CA VAL A 143 6.82 -1.53 16.33
C VAL A 143 5.57 -2.38 16.52
N GLN A 144 5.72 -3.67 16.84
CA GLN A 144 4.58 -4.55 17.10
C GLN A 144 3.80 -4.11 18.34
N ALA A 145 4.48 -3.90 19.47
CA ALA A 145 3.84 -3.47 20.71
C ALA A 145 3.15 -2.11 20.53
N ARG A 146 3.79 -1.16 19.83
CA ARG A 146 3.23 0.16 19.59
C ARG A 146 2.03 0.13 18.65
N ALA A 147 2.05 -0.74 17.63
CA ALA A 147 0.91 -0.92 16.75
C ALA A 147 -0.32 -1.42 17.51
N ASP A 148 -0.14 -2.38 18.43
CA ASP A 148 -1.23 -2.91 19.24
C ASP A 148 -1.84 -1.83 20.16
N GLU A 149 -1.00 -0.99 20.77
CA GLU A 149 -1.46 0.16 21.57
C GLU A 149 -2.28 1.15 20.73
N LEU A 150 -1.80 1.51 19.54
CA LEU A 150 -2.48 2.46 18.66
C LEU A 150 -3.82 1.91 18.14
N ILE A 151 -3.90 0.60 17.88
CA ILE A 151 -5.15 -0.07 17.51
C ILE A 151 -6.16 0.03 18.65
N ALA A 152 -5.75 -0.32 19.88
CA ALA A 152 -6.63 -0.25 21.04
C ALA A 152 -7.13 1.18 21.33
N GLN A 153 -6.28 2.19 21.14
CA GLN A 153 -6.67 3.59 21.29
C GLN A 153 -7.71 4.04 20.25
N ARG A 154 -7.59 3.57 19.01
CA ARG A 154 -8.42 4.03 17.87
C ARG A 154 -9.62 3.14 17.58
N GLU A 155 -9.77 2.01 18.25
CA GLU A 155 -10.88 1.07 18.04
C GLU A 155 -12.25 1.76 18.11
N HIS A 156 -12.42 2.72 19.02
CA HIS A 156 -13.67 3.47 19.17
C HIS A 156 -14.10 4.21 17.88
N LEU A 157 -13.16 4.62 17.01
CA LEU A 157 -13.46 5.32 15.76
C LEU A 157 -14.24 4.43 14.79
N LEU A 158 -14.01 3.11 14.81
CA LEU A 158 -14.70 2.14 13.95
C LEU A 158 -16.19 2.03 14.29
N HIS A 159 -16.57 2.32 15.53
CA HIS A 159 -17.96 2.25 16.00
C HIS A 159 -18.76 3.54 15.77
N THR A 160 -18.17 4.54 15.09
CA THR A 160 -18.81 5.81 14.80
C THR A 160 -19.93 5.66 13.76
N GLU A 161 -21.00 6.46 13.89
CA GLU A 161 -22.12 6.48 12.93
C GLU A 161 -21.67 6.78 11.48
N GLN A 162 -20.59 7.54 11.31
CA GLN A 162 -20.00 7.85 10.00
C GLN A 162 -19.55 6.59 9.26
N VAL A 163 -18.88 5.66 9.96
CA VAL A 163 -18.43 4.38 9.39
C VAL A 163 -19.64 3.54 9.00
N LYS A 164 -20.65 3.47 9.87
CA LYS A 164 -21.90 2.78 9.57
C LYS A 164 -22.57 3.34 8.31
N LYS A 165 -22.68 4.67 8.19
CA LYS A 165 -23.26 5.36 7.04
C LYS A 165 -22.48 5.07 5.75
N TYR A 166 -21.15 5.06 5.82
CA TYR A 166 -20.28 4.70 4.69
C TYR A 166 -20.47 3.24 4.26
N LEU A 167 -20.54 2.30 5.20
CA LEU A 167 -20.79 0.89 4.89
C LEU A 167 -22.18 0.68 4.28
N THR A 168 -23.21 1.35 4.81
CA THR A 168 -24.56 1.31 4.22
C THR A 168 -24.58 1.88 2.80
N TRP A 169 -23.87 2.99 2.55
CA TRP A 169 -23.71 3.54 1.20
C TRP A 169 -23.02 2.57 0.25
N GLN A 170 -21.92 1.92 0.67
CA GLN A 170 -21.19 0.94 -0.13
C GLN A 170 -22.07 -0.26 -0.52
N ILE A 171 -22.83 -0.80 0.43
CA ILE A 171 -23.74 -1.93 0.18
C ILE A 171 -24.83 -1.52 -0.80
N ASP A 172 -25.49 -0.37 -0.57
CA ASP A 172 -26.55 0.15 -1.43
C ASP A 172 -26.04 0.48 -2.85
N TYR A 173 -24.83 1.03 -2.95
CA TYR A 173 -24.18 1.32 -4.23
C TYR A 173 -23.91 0.02 -5.01
N LYS A 174 -23.35 -0.99 -4.35
CA LYS A 174 -23.11 -2.31 -4.95
C LYS A 174 -24.41 -2.99 -5.40
N GLU A 175 -25.45 -2.96 -4.57
CA GLU A 175 -26.77 -3.49 -4.93
C GLU A 175 -27.40 -2.76 -6.10
N THR A 176 -27.27 -1.43 -6.15
CA THR A 176 -27.76 -0.61 -7.25
C THR A 176 -27.02 -0.94 -8.54
N LEU A 177 -25.69 -1.04 -8.51
CA LEU A 177 -24.88 -1.42 -9.67
C LEU A 177 -25.23 -2.83 -10.18
N ASN A 178 -25.53 -3.78 -9.29
CA ASN A 178 -25.95 -5.13 -9.70
C ASN A 178 -27.33 -5.17 -10.38
N LYS A 179 -28.20 -4.19 -10.09
CA LYS A 179 -29.53 -4.06 -10.72
C LYS A 179 -29.45 -3.38 -12.09
N ILE A 180 -28.40 -2.60 -12.36
CA ILE A 180 -28.20 -1.93 -13.64
C ILE A 180 -27.92 -2.99 -14.72
N LYS A 181 -28.84 -3.08 -15.67
CA LYS A 181 -28.72 -3.93 -16.84
C LYS A 181 -29.21 -3.17 -18.06
N ARG A 182 -28.70 -3.57 -19.22
CA ARG A 182 -29.22 -3.10 -20.50
C ARG A 182 -30.53 -3.81 -20.80
N GLU A 183 -31.58 -3.06 -21.10
CA GLU A 183 -32.91 -3.60 -21.40
C GLU A 183 -33.12 -3.86 -22.88
N GLN A 184 -32.63 -2.95 -23.72
CA GLN A 184 -32.85 -2.96 -25.16
C GLN A 184 -31.54 -2.78 -25.93
N THR A 185 -31.55 -3.15 -27.20
CA THR A 185 -30.39 -3.06 -28.10
C THR A 185 -30.65 -2.09 -29.25
N ASN A 186 -31.40 -1.02 -28.99
CA ASN A 186 -31.78 -0.03 -30.01
C ASN A 186 -30.65 0.98 -30.31
N ASN A 187 -29.55 0.92 -29.56
CA ASN A 187 -28.40 1.83 -29.65
C ASN A 187 -28.77 3.29 -29.35
N HIS A 188 -29.76 3.46 -28.47
CA HIS A 188 -30.23 4.75 -27.98
C HIS A 188 -30.07 4.81 -26.45
N ALA A 189 -30.02 6.02 -25.88
CA ALA A 189 -29.94 6.19 -24.42
C ALA A 189 -31.11 5.51 -23.68
N SER A 190 -32.26 5.34 -24.34
CA SER A 190 -33.41 4.60 -23.81
C SER A 190 -33.12 3.13 -23.48
N ASP A 191 -32.03 2.55 -24.01
CA ASP A 191 -31.61 1.17 -23.71
C ASP A 191 -31.32 0.96 -22.20
N PHE A 192 -31.12 2.05 -21.45
CA PHE A 192 -30.83 2.06 -20.02
C PHE A 192 -31.92 2.75 -19.19
N LYS A 193 -33.16 2.88 -19.68
CA LYS A 193 -34.19 3.70 -19.02
C LYS A 193 -34.45 3.32 -17.55
N GLN A 194 -34.57 2.04 -17.19
CA GLN A 194 -34.75 1.65 -15.78
C GLN A 194 -33.45 1.79 -14.99
N ALA A 195 -32.30 1.54 -15.62
CA ALA A 195 -31.00 1.72 -14.99
C ALA A 195 -30.73 3.20 -14.63
N GLU A 196 -31.12 4.14 -15.50
CA GLU A 196 -31.08 5.57 -15.23
C GLU A 196 -31.96 5.93 -14.03
N LEU A 197 -33.20 5.44 -13.97
CA LEU A 197 -34.09 5.66 -12.84
C LEU A 197 -33.53 5.08 -11.54
N ALA A 198 -32.92 3.89 -11.60
CA ALA A 198 -32.30 3.27 -10.44
C ALA A 198 -31.14 4.13 -9.91
N LEU A 199 -30.24 4.59 -10.78
CA LEU A 199 -29.13 5.47 -10.40
C LEU A 199 -29.60 6.83 -9.89
N GLN A 200 -30.60 7.45 -10.53
CA GLN A 200 -31.18 8.71 -10.05
C GLN A 200 -31.81 8.53 -8.67
N SER A 201 -32.51 7.41 -8.43
CA SER A 201 -33.09 7.11 -7.12
C SER A 201 -32.03 6.91 -6.05
N PHE A 202 -30.88 6.33 -6.40
CA PHE A 202 -29.72 6.19 -5.52
C PHE A 202 -29.11 7.56 -5.21
N ILE A 203 -28.84 8.38 -6.24
CA ILE A 203 -28.27 9.72 -6.06
C ILE A 203 -29.18 10.57 -5.15
N ASN A 204 -30.49 10.57 -5.40
CA ASN A 204 -31.45 11.35 -4.60
C ASN A 204 -31.58 10.87 -3.15
N ARG A 205 -31.19 9.62 -2.85
CA ARG A 205 -31.19 9.08 -1.48
C ARG A 205 -30.02 9.63 -0.66
N TRP A 206 -28.90 9.90 -1.31
CA TRP A 206 -27.64 10.28 -0.66
C TRP A 206 -27.28 11.75 -0.86
N VAL A 207 -27.85 12.41 -1.86
CA VAL A 207 -27.62 13.80 -2.23
C VAL A 207 -28.97 14.50 -2.35
N ASP A 208 -29.12 15.65 -1.69
CA ASP A 208 -30.28 16.50 -1.90
C ASP A 208 -30.13 17.23 -3.26
N PRO A 209 -31.02 17.00 -4.24
CA PRO A 209 -30.94 17.60 -5.55
C PRO A 209 -31.06 19.15 -5.52
N ALA A 210 -31.65 19.72 -4.47
CA ALA A 210 -31.75 21.18 -4.32
C ALA A 210 -30.43 21.82 -3.85
N VAL A 211 -29.62 21.06 -3.12
CA VAL A 211 -28.37 21.52 -2.51
C VAL A 211 -27.14 21.15 -3.35
N GLY A 212 -27.28 20.14 -4.23
CA GLY A 212 -26.20 19.63 -5.06
C GLY A 212 -25.18 18.82 -4.26
N ILE A 213 -24.17 18.27 -4.94
CA ILE A 213 -23.06 17.59 -4.27
C ILE A 213 -22.23 18.66 -3.56
N LYS A 214 -22.41 18.81 -2.25
CA LYS A 214 -21.43 19.49 -1.42
C LYS A 214 -20.19 18.61 -1.42
N TYR A 215 -19.16 19.00 -2.17
CA TYR A 215 -17.84 18.42 -1.98
C TYR A 215 -17.44 18.75 -0.54
N PRO A 216 -17.34 17.77 0.39
CA PRO A 216 -16.47 18.01 1.50
C PRO A 216 -15.10 18.23 0.84
N LEU A 217 -14.51 19.40 1.03
CA LEU A 217 -13.08 19.59 0.85
C LEU A 217 -12.40 18.67 1.88
N ALA A 218 -12.41 17.37 1.62
CA ALA A 218 -11.76 16.33 2.38
C ALA A 218 -10.28 16.29 1.97
N GLY A 219 -9.65 17.45 1.95
CA GLY A 219 -8.25 17.51 2.30
C GLY A 219 -8.19 17.47 3.83
N PRO A 220 -7.19 16.81 4.43
CA PRO A 220 -6.95 16.99 5.85
C PRO A 220 -6.85 18.50 6.11
N ARG A 221 -7.75 19.02 6.96
CA ARG A 221 -7.65 20.39 7.45
C ARG A 221 -6.52 20.42 8.46
N TYR A 222 -5.28 20.31 7.99
CA TYR A 222 -4.15 20.80 8.73
C TYR A 222 -4.34 22.32 8.79
N GLN A 223 -4.87 22.80 9.92
CA GLN A 223 -4.76 24.20 10.27
C GLN A 223 -3.27 24.49 10.34
N TRP A 224 -2.73 25.12 9.31
CA TRP A 224 -1.42 25.75 9.39
C TRP A 224 -1.54 26.82 10.47
N GLY A 225 -1.13 26.47 11.69
CA GLY A 225 -0.88 27.44 12.74
C GLY A 225 0.19 28.37 12.20
N GLY A 226 -0.22 29.61 11.90
CA GLY A 226 0.69 30.66 11.50
C GLY A 226 1.71 30.88 12.62
N PHE A 227 2.98 30.74 12.29
CA PHE A 227 4.03 31.50 12.94
C PHE A 227 3.90 32.99 12.57
#